data_AF-A0A941E445-F1
#
_entry.id   AF-A0A941E445-F1
#
_cell.length_a   1.000
_cell.length_b   1.000
_cell.length_c   1.000
_cell.angle_alpha   90.00
_cell.angle_beta   90.00
_cell.angle_gamma   90.00
#
_symmetry.space_group_name_H-M   'P 1'
#
loop_
_entity.id
_entity.type
_entity.pdbx_description
1 polymer ?
#
loop_
_entity_poly.entity_id
_entity_poly.type
_entity_poly.pdbx_seq_one_letter_code
_entity_poly.pdbx_strand_id
1 'polypeptide(L)'
;MATNQVLLHTESAAGTGNPSDTASYSARSSLAYLEAAGALTEHWRAHPREALAWPTIDTYRTSAELAVKDAIRLAARCMRSDGARGAEVDPGILEARMSAYTTLGSLTRHLNTLLRRVPHAAGESAQKANEMLERLLALDAAPNGLGVSRAVAEGRSLAHADLEEMGLRLTEAVMFLAHEVCGALTRYLALHGEA
;
A
#
# COMPACT_ATOMS: atom_id res chain seq x y z
N MET A 1 3.80 30.80 9.13
CA MET A 1 3.65 29.76 8.09
C MET A 1 4.91 28.91 8.14
N ALA A 2 4.82 27.71 8.72
CA ALA A 2 5.97 26.82 8.89
C ALA A 2 6.02 25.85 7.71
N THR A 3 7.09 25.92 6.94
CA THR A 3 7.39 25.04 5.81
C THR A 3 7.90 23.70 6.36
N ASN A 4 7.11 22.64 6.23
CA ASN A 4 7.58 21.28 6.49
C ASN A 4 8.43 20.81 5.31
N GLN A 5 9.74 21.01 5.38
CA GLN A 5 10.70 20.34 4.51
C GLN A 5 11.04 18.97 5.10
N VAL A 6 10.49 17.91 4.51
CA VAL A 6 11.03 16.55 4.67
C VAL A 6 12.20 16.41 3.72
N LEU A 7 13.41 16.60 4.24
CA LEU A 7 14.67 16.38 3.53
C LEU A 7 14.99 14.88 3.53
N LEU A 8 14.66 14.20 2.43
CA LEU A 8 15.16 12.84 2.15
C LEU A 8 16.51 12.95 1.45
N HIS A 9 17.58 12.66 2.18
CA HIS A 9 18.90 12.45 1.59
C HIS A 9 18.87 11.20 0.70
N THR A 10 19.12 11.41 -0.59
CA THR A 10 19.27 10.36 -1.59
C THR A 10 20.75 10.01 -1.73
N GLU A 11 21.16 8.85 -1.23
CA GLU A 11 22.38 8.20 -1.70
C GLU A 11 22.03 7.27 -2.86
N SER A 12 22.55 7.64 -4.03
CA SER A 12 22.53 6.87 -5.26
C SER A 12 23.49 5.68 -5.13
N ALA A 13 22.95 4.46 -5.15
CA ALA A 13 23.74 3.26 -5.39
C ALA A 13 23.18 2.53 -6.63
N ALA A 14 23.82 2.76 -7.77
CA ALA A 14 23.80 1.83 -8.88
C ALA A 14 24.61 0.59 -8.47
N GLY A 15 23.96 -0.55 -8.27
CA GLY A 15 24.64 -1.78 -7.89
C GLY A 15 23.71 -2.99 -7.90
N THR A 16 23.95 -3.89 -8.86
CA THR A 16 23.61 -5.33 -8.89
C THR A 16 22.46 -5.79 -7.98
N GLY A 17 21.26 -5.94 -8.57
CA GLY A 17 20.03 -6.29 -7.87
C GLY A 17 20.11 -7.60 -7.08
N ASN A 18 20.16 -7.46 -5.76
CA ASN A 18 19.91 -8.52 -4.80
C ASN A 18 18.39 -8.55 -4.55
N PRO A 19 17.71 -9.72 -4.45
CA PRO A 19 16.26 -9.77 -4.16
C PRO A 19 15.85 -9.17 -2.79
N SER A 20 16.80 -8.72 -1.97
CA SER A 20 16.55 -7.87 -0.79
C SER A 20 16.22 -6.41 -1.15
N ASP A 21 16.67 -5.91 -2.31
CA ASP A 21 16.57 -4.49 -2.69
C ASP A 21 15.19 -4.11 -3.24
N THR A 22 14.45 -5.09 -3.76
CA THR A 22 13.11 -4.87 -4.34
C THR A 22 12.07 -4.50 -3.29
N ALA A 23 12.14 -5.05 -2.07
CA ALA A 23 11.26 -4.67 -0.97
C ALA A 23 11.53 -3.23 -0.49
N SER A 24 12.80 -2.81 -0.46
CA SER A 24 13.19 -1.43 -0.14
C SER A 24 12.86 -0.45 -1.28
N TYR A 25 12.89 -0.90 -2.53
CA TYR A 25 12.55 -0.10 -3.71
C TYR A 25 11.03 0.15 -3.84
N SER A 26 10.20 -0.84 -3.52
CA SER A 26 8.75 -0.70 -3.68
C SER A 26 8.08 0.07 -2.52
N ALA A 27 8.56 -0.06 -1.27
CA ALA A 27 8.06 0.77 -0.17
C ALA A 27 8.39 2.27 -0.38
N ARG A 28 9.56 2.56 -1.00
CA ARG A 28 9.89 3.90 -1.49
C ARG A 28 8.95 4.35 -2.61
N SER A 29 8.48 3.41 -3.43
CA SER A 29 7.53 3.71 -4.51
C SER A 29 6.14 4.05 -3.95
N SER A 30 5.59 3.29 -2.99
CA SER A 30 4.27 3.62 -2.41
C SER A 30 4.24 5.01 -1.75
N LEU A 31 5.30 5.37 -1.02
CA LEU A 31 5.43 6.68 -0.38
C LEU A 31 5.59 7.82 -1.41
N ALA A 32 6.36 7.62 -2.47
CA ALA A 32 6.48 8.61 -3.54
C ALA A 32 5.14 8.89 -4.25
N TYR A 33 4.33 7.86 -4.49
CA TYR A 33 2.97 8.06 -4.99
C TYR A 33 2.07 8.76 -3.98
N LEU A 34 2.24 8.50 -2.68
CA LEU A 34 1.47 9.19 -1.63
C LEU A 34 1.78 10.68 -1.58
N GLU A 35 3.07 11.04 -1.64
CA GLU A 35 3.53 12.43 -1.71
C GLU A 35 2.97 13.14 -2.96
N ALA A 36 3.03 12.48 -4.12
CA ALA A 36 2.44 13.00 -5.35
C ALA A 36 0.93 13.22 -5.23
N ALA A 37 0.20 12.28 -4.61
CA ALA A 37 -1.23 12.43 -4.38
C ALA A 37 -1.56 13.58 -3.42
N GLY A 38 -0.73 13.78 -2.39
CA GLY A 38 -0.83 14.93 -1.49
C GLY A 38 -0.63 16.26 -2.23
N ALA A 39 0.40 16.36 -3.07
CA ALA A 39 0.65 17.54 -3.89
C ALA A 39 -0.49 17.82 -4.88
N LEU A 40 -1.07 16.78 -5.49
CA LEU A 40 -2.24 16.90 -6.36
C LEU A 40 -3.48 17.39 -5.59
N THR A 41 -3.67 16.92 -4.35
CA THR A 41 -4.74 17.36 -3.47
C THR A 41 -4.60 18.83 -3.10
N GLU A 42 -3.39 19.27 -2.74
CA GLU A 42 -3.10 20.69 -2.47
C GLU A 42 -3.34 21.56 -3.70
N HIS A 43 -2.90 21.10 -4.88
CA HIS A 43 -3.13 21.81 -6.14
C HIS A 43 -4.62 21.91 -6.47
N TRP A 44 -5.37 20.82 -6.29
CA TRP A 44 -6.83 20.80 -6.46
C TRP A 44 -7.54 21.73 -5.47
N ARG A 45 -7.11 21.77 -4.20
CA ARG A 45 -7.67 22.68 -3.19
C ARG A 45 -7.49 24.15 -3.61
N ALA A 46 -6.31 24.49 -4.16
CA ALA A 46 -6.03 25.83 -4.67
C ALA A 46 -6.78 26.15 -5.96
N HIS A 47 -7.04 25.13 -6.81
CA HIS A 47 -7.69 25.28 -8.11
C HIS A 47 -8.69 24.15 -8.37
N PRO A 48 -9.89 24.18 -7.75
CA PRO A 48 -10.84 23.08 -7.83
C PRO A 48 -11.29 22.85 -9.27
N ARG A 49 -10.85 21.75 -9.86
CA ARG A 49 -11.21 21.33 -11.22
C ARG A 49 -11.55 19.84 -11.19
N GLU A 50 -12.73 19.47 -11.70
CA GLU A 50 -13.14 18.06 -11.77
C GLU A 50 -12.12 17.18 -12.52
N ALA A 51 -11.47 17.74 -13.55
CA ALA A 51 -10.42 17.06 -14.32
C ALA A 51 -9.20 16.64 -13.47
N LEU A 52 -8.96 17.28 -12.32
CA LEU A 52 -7.87 16.94 -11.40
C LEU A 52 -8.29 15.91 -10.35
N ALA A 53 -9.59 15.76 -10.08
CA ALA A 53 -10.08 14.82 -9.06
C ALA A 53 -9.70 13.38 -9.40
N TRP A 54 -9.85 12.98 -10.67
CA TRP A 54 -9.52 11.63 -11.11
C TRP A 54 -8.03 11.28 -10.96
N PRO A 55 -7.08 12.08 -11.50
CA PRO A 55 -5.64 11.86 -11.26
C PRO A 55 -5.28 11.76 -9.78
N THR A 56 -5.88 12.59 -8.92
CA THR A 56 -5.65 12.53 -7.47
C THR A 56 -6.11 11.20 -6.88
N ILE A 57 -7.32 10.74 -7.19
CA ILE A 57 -7.88 9.47 -6.73
C ILE A 57 -7.02 8.30 -7.22
N ASP A 58 -6.66 8.29 -8.50
CA ASP A 58 -5.86 7.22 -9.11
C ASP A 58 -4.45 7.13 -8.52
N THR A 59 -3.85 8.28 -8.19
CA THR A 59 -2.52 8.34 -7.55
C THR A 59 -2.58 7.79 -6.12
N TYR A 60 -3.60 8.16 -5.33
CA TYR A 60 -3.81 7.58 -4.00
C TYR A 60 -4.07 6.07 -4.06
N ARG A 61 -4.88 5.61 -5.03
CA ARG A 61 -5.13 4.19 -5.25
C ARG A 61 -3.85 3.43 -5.53
N THR A 62 -3.03 3.96 -6.44
CA THR A 62 -1.75 3.36 -6.82
C THR A 62 -0.82 3.25 -5.62
N SER A 63 -0.74 4.31 -4.80
CA SER A 63 0.02 4.28 -3.54
C SER A 63 -0.44 3.13 -2.61
N ALA A 64 -1.75 3.01 -2.38
CA ALA A 64 -2.33 1.95 -1.55
C ALA A 64 -2.08 0.54 -2.13
N GLU A 65 -2.24 0.35 -3.44
CA GLU A 65 -1.98 -0.92 -4.10
C GLU A 65 -0.51 -1.35 -3.96
N LEU A 66 0.43 -0.42 -4.14
CA LEU A 66 1.87 -0.68 -3.95
C LEU A 66 2.17 -1.06 -2.50
N ALA A 67 1.63 -0.31 -1.53
CA ALA A 67 1.85 -0.58 -0.11
C ALA A 67 1.33 -1.98 0.30
N VAL A 68 0.16 -2.39 -0.18
CA VAL A 68 -0.38 -3.73 0.09
C VAL A 68 0.47 -4.81 -0.60
N LYS A 69 0.90 -4.60 -1.85
CA LYS A 69 1.80 -5.54 -2.55
C LYS A 69 3.12 -5.73 -1.80
N ASP A 70 3.66 -4.69 -1.18
CA ASP A 70 4.89 -4.80 -0.39
C ASP A 70 4.73 -5.56 0.90
N ALA A 71 3.64 -5.31 1.62
CA ALA A 71 3.30 -6.09 2.79
C ALA A 71 3.08 -7.57 2.41
N ILE A 72 2.49 -7.88 1.25
CA ILE A 72 2.35 -9.25 0.74
C ILE A 72 3.71 -9.89 0.47
N ARG A 73 4.61 -9.19 -0.23
CA ARG A 73 5.97 -9.69 -0.55
C ARG A 73 6.76 -9.98 0.72
N LEU A 74 6.69 -9.08 1.71
CA LEU A 74 7.35 -9.25 3.00
C LEU A 74 6.75 -10.41 3.80
N ALA A 75 5.42 -10.51 3.88
CA ALA A 75 4.76 -11.60 4.59
C ALA A 75 5.11 -12.96 3.98
N ALA A 76 5.09 -13.07 2.65
CA ALA A 76 5.52 -14.26 1.94
C ALA A 76 7.01 -14.58 2.20
N ARG A 77 7.87 -13.55 2.27
CA ARG A 77 9.29 -13.72 2.63
C ARG A 77 9.46 -14.26 4.04
N CYS A 78 8.71 -13.76 5.03
CA CYS A 78 8.70 -14.30 6.39
C CYS A 78 8.34 -15.78 6.37
N MET A 79 7.22 -16.13 5.73
CA MET A 79 6.78 -17.52 5.64
C MET A 79 7.81 -18.43 4.97
N ARG A 80 8.50 -17.97 3.92
CA ARG A 80 9.60 -18.73 3.29
C ARG A 80 10.76 -18.95 4.24
N SER A 81 11.11 -17.94 5.04
CA SER A 81 12.15 -18.03 6.07
C SER A 81 11.83 -19.13 7.08
N ASP A 82 10.55 -19.29 7.41
CA ASP A 82 10.06 -20.34 8.31
C ASP A 82 9.91 -21.72 7.64
N GLY A 83 10.38 -21.86 6.40
CA GLY A 83 10.35 -23.10 5.64
C GLY A 83 9.05 -23.36 4.88
N ALA A 84 8.10 -22.41 4.84
CA ALA A 84 6.90 -22.57 4.02
C ALA A 84 7.26 -22.66 2.52
N ARG A 85 6.57 -23.55 1.81
CA ARG A 85 6.71 -23.79 0.36
C ARG A 85 5.34 -23.78 -0.32
N GLY A 86 5.35 -23.54 -1.63
CA GLY A 86 4.15 -23.60 -2.47
C GLY A 86 3.84 -22.27 -3.17
N ALA A 87 2.80 -22.30 -4.00
CA ALA A 87 2.41 -21.21 -4.90
C ALA A 87 2.12 -19.88 -4.22
N GLU A 88 1.71 -19.89 -2.95
CA GLU A 88 1.32 -18.69 -2.21
C GLU A 88 2.51 -17.89 -1.68
N VAL A 89 3.68 -18.54 -1.57
CA VAL A 89 4.91 -17.91 -1.09
C VAL A 89 6.02 -17.99 -2.14
N ASP A 90 5.80 -18.60 -3.29
CA ASP A 90 6.74 -18.58 -4.40
C ASP A 90 6.80 -17.17 -5.03
N PRO A 91 7.98 -16.53 -5.17
CA PRO A 91 8.08 -15.16 -5.67
C PRO A 91 7.45 -14.95 -7.06
N GLY A 92 7.68 -15.88 -8.00
CA GLY A 92 7.22 -15.75 -9.38
C GLY A 92 5.71 -15.91 -9.49
N ILE A 93 5.16 -16.92 -8.82
CA ILE A 93 3.72 -17.16 -8.79
C ILE A 93 3.00 -16.05 -8.03
N LEU A 94 3.58 -15.55 -6.94
CA LEU A 94 3.03 -14.46 -6.15
C LEU A 94 2.93 -13.17 -6.97
N GLU A 95 3.97 -12.79 -7.70
CA GLU A 95 3.95 -11.57 -8.54
C GLU A 95 2.95 -11.70 -9.69
N ALA A 96 2.87 -12.86 -10.33
CA ALA A 96 1.86 -13.12 -11.37
C ALA A 96 0.43 -13.01 -10.82
N ARG A 97 0.18 -13.56 -9.62
CA ARG A 97 -1.11 -13.47 -8.94
C ARG A 97 -1.43 -12.03 -8.53
N MET A 98 -0.46 -11.30 -8.00
CA MET A 98 -0.64 -9.89 -7.63
C MET A 98 -0.94 -8.99 -8.82
N SER A 99 -0.36 -9.31 -9.98
CA SER A 99 -0.64 -8.61 -11.24
C SER A 99 -2.04 -8.92 -11.79
N ALA A 100 -2.60 -10.09 -11.46
CA ALA A 100 -3.95 -10.47 -11.86
C ALA A 100 -5.06 -9.88 -10.97
N TYR A 101 -4.73 -9.33 -9.79
CA TYR A 101 -5.71 -8.67 -8.94
C TYR A 101 -6.10 -7.31 -9.52
N THR A 102 -7.39 -7.16 -9.85
CA THR A 102 -7.96 -5.94 -10.44
C THR A 102 -8.45 -4.94 -9.41
N THR A 103 -8.49 -5.32 -8.12
CA THR A 103 -9.02 -4.50 -7.02
C THR A 103 -8.11 -4.54 -5.81
N LEU A 104 -8.07 -3.41 -5.09
CA LEU A 104 -7.35 -3.31 -3.82
C LEU A 104 -7.92 -4.31 -2.81
N GLY A 105 -9.23 -4.52 -2.79
CA GLY A 105 -9.84 -5.50 -1.88
C GLY A 105 -9.39 -6.95 -2.10
N SER A 106 -9.01 -7.33 -3.32
CA SER A 106 -8.47 -8.67 -3.58
C SER A 106 -7.03 -8.80 -3.05
N LEU A 107 -6.20 -7.76 -3.23
CA LEU A 107 -4.88 -7.67 -2.62
C LEU A 107 -4.96 -7.71 -1.09
N THR A 108 -5.83 -6.89 -0.50
CA THR A 108 -6.04 -6.78 0.94
C THR A 108 -6.47 -8.09 1.59
N ARG A 109 -7.39 -8.84 0.94
CA ARG A 109 -7.77 -10.18 1.40
C ARG A 109 -6.59 -11.15 1.35
N HIS A 110 -5.80 -11.11 0.29
CA HIS A 110 -4.63 -11.97 0.16
C HIS A 110 -3.59 -11.67 1.25
N LEU A 111 -3.31 -10.39 1.51
CA LEU A 111 -2.44 -9.96 2.61
C LEU A 111 -2.94 -10.49 3.95
N ASN A 112 -4.23 -10.34 4.27
CA ASN A 112 -4.82 -10.85 5.51
C ASN A 112 -4.61 -12.37 5.64
N THR A 113 -4.81 -13.13 4.56
CA THR A 113 -4.53 -14.58 4.55
C THR A 113 -3.08 -14.90 4.90
N LEU A 114 -2.12 -14.15 4.36
CA LEU A 114 -0.69 -14.37 4.65
C LEU A 114 -0.35 -13.96 6.09
N LEU A 115 -0.82 -12.80 6.56
CA LEU A 115 -0.53 -12.30 7.92
C LEU A 115 -1.05 -13.25 9.01
N ARG A 116 -2.19 -13.92 8.80
CA ARG A 116 -2.70 -14.95 9.72
C ARG A 116 -1.81 -16.19 9.84
N ARG A 117 -0.89 -16.38 8.90
CA ARG A 117 -0.02 -17.55 8.80
C ARG A 117 1.43 -17.28 9.18
N VAL A 118 1.83 -16.00 9.28
CA VAL A 118 3.17 -15.64 9.76
C VAL A 118 3.22 -15.91 11.27
N PRO A 119 4.00 -16.90 11.73
CA PRO A 119 4.14 -17.20 13.15
C PRO A 119 4.84 -16.02 13.84
N HIS A 120 4.25 -15.46 14.90
CA HIS A 120 4.84 -14.41 15.77
C HIS A 120 4.82 -12.94 15.30
N ALA A 121 4.16 -12.59 14.19
CA ALA A 121 3.62 -11.23 14.05
C ALA A 121 2.34 -11.02 14.92
N ALA A 122 1.87 -12.09 15.57
CA ALA A 122 0.57 -12.32 16.20
C ALA A 122 0.31 -11.61 17.55
N GLY A 123 0.90 -10.44 17.77
CA GLY A 123 0.52 -9.54 18.86
C GLY A 123 -0.57 -8.55 18.45
N GLU A 124 -0.64 -7.44 19.16
CA GLU A 124 -1.52 -6.29 18.89
C GLU A 124 -1.40 -5.76 17.45
N SER A 125 -0.24 -5.92 16.81
CA SER A 125 0.02 -5.50 15.42
C SER A 125 -0.78 -6.28 14.38
N ALA A 126 -1.06 -7.58 14.57
CA ALA A 126 -1.84 -8.36 13.62
C ALA A 126 -3.33 -7.98 13.66
N GLN A 127 -3.83 -7.65 14.86
CA GLN A 127 -5.19 -7.16 15.04
C GLN A 127 -5.36 -5.75 14.44
N LYS A 128 -4.44 -4.83 14.73
CA LYS A 128 -4.42 -3.50 14.10
C LYS A 128 -4.28 -3.58 12.58
N ALA A 129 -3.50 -4.54 12.07
CA ALA A 129 -3.40 -4.79 10.65
C ALA A 129 -4.73 -5.26 10.06
N ASN A 130 -5.44 -6.18 10.72
CA ASN A 130 -6.76 -6.60 10.26
C ASN A 130 -7.76 -5.43 10.24
N GLU A 131 -7.80 -4.62 11.30
CA GLU A 131 -8.69 -3.45 11.37
C GLU A 131 -8.38 -2.44 10.25
N MET A 132 -7.11 -2.17 9.97
CA MET A 132 -6.72 -1.26 8.88
C MET A 132 -7.02 -1.86 7.50
N LEU A 133 -6.81 -3.16 7.30
CA LEU A 133 -7.16 -3.85 6.07
C LEU A 133 -8.69 -3.85 5.84
N GLU A 134 -9.49 -3.98 6.90
CA GLU A 134 -10.94 -3.82 6.82
C GLU A 134 -11.36 -2.40 6.46
N ARG A 135 -10.67 -1.38 6.98
CA ARG A 135 -10.89 0.03 6.57
C ARG A 135 -10.55 0.26 5.10
N LEU A 136 -9.44 -0.30 4.61
CA LEU A 136 -9.08 -0.25 3.19
C LEU A 136 -10.10 -0.98 2.31
N LEU A 137 -10.60 -2.13 2.75
CA LEU A 137 -11.68 -2.85 2.07
C LEU A 137 -12.97 -2.01 1.99
N ALA A 138 -13.33 -1.35 3.09
CA ALA A 138 -14.50 -0.47 3.13
C ALA A 138 -14.33 0.74 2.20
N LEU A 139 -13.12 1.30 2.11
CA LEU A 139 -12.79 2.38 1.17
C LEU A 139 -12.81 1.92 -0.30
N ASP A 140 -12.36 0.71 -0.60
CA ASP A 140 -12.44 0.15 -1.97
C ASP A 140 -13.90 -0.10 -2.39
N ALA A 141 -14.73 -0.56 -1.46
CA ALA A 141 -16.14 -0.88 -1.70
C ALA A 141 -17.09 0.33 -1.66
N ALA A 142 -16.67 1.48 -1.13
CA ALA A 142 -17.52 2.65 -0.99
C ALA A 142 -17.89 3.26 -2.36
N PRO A 143 -19.15 3.72 -2.56
CA PRO A 143 -19.59 4.36 -3.81
C PRO A 143 -18.76 5.59 -4.22
N ASN A 144 -18.17 6.27 -3.22
CA ASN A 144 -17.31 7.45 -3.35
C ASN A 144 -15.85 7.15 -2.96
N GLY A 145 -15.46 5.88 -2.87
CA GLY A 145 -14.13 5.45 -2.45
C GLY A 145 -13.18 5.15 -3.62
N LEU A 146 -12.23 4.24 -3.45
CA LEU A 146 -11.28 3.91 -4.54
C LEU A 146 -11.95 3.22 -5.74
N GLY A 147 -13.15 2.65 -5.54
CA GLY A 147 -14.04 2.13 -6.57
C GLY A 147 -14.69 3.19 -7.46
N VAL A 148 -14.37 4.49 -7.29
CA VAL A 148 -14.86 5.60 -8.14
C VAL A 148 -14.59 5.39 -9.63
N SER A 149 -13.71 4.47 -10.01
CA SER A 149 -13.59 3.96 -11.38
C SER A 149 -14.95 3.52 -11.97
N ARG A 150 -15.84 2.94 -11.15
CA ARG A 150 -17.21 2.59 -11.56
C ARG A 150 -18.15 3.80 -11.61
N ALA A 151 -18.05 4.75 -10.67
CA ALA A 151 -18.89 5.94 -10.65
C ALA A 151 -18.59 6.90 -11.82
N VAL A 152 -17.33 7.04 -12.20
CA VAL A 152 -16.89 7.82 -13.36
C VAL A 152 -17.21 7.09 -14.66
N ALA A 153 -17.03 5.76 -14.73
CA ALA A 153 -17.50 4.97 -15.88
C ALA A 153 -19.02 5.05 -16.07
N GLU A 154 -19.78 5.27 -14.99
CA GLU A 154 -21.23 5.48 -15.00
C GLU A 154 -21.63 6.97 -15.16
N GLY A 155 -20.68 7.88 -15.46
CA GLY A 155 -20.96 9.28 -15.79
C GLY A 155 -21.37 10.16 -14.60
N ARG A 156 -21.11 9.75 -13.36
CA ARG A 156 -21.40 10.57 -12.16
C ARG A 156 -20.36 11.67 -11.99
N SER A 157 -20.81 12.89 -11.66
CA SER A 157 -19.93 14.02 -11.34
C SER A 157 -19.09 13.74 -10.10
N LEU A 158 -17.80 14.06 -10.18
CA LEU A 158 -16.85 14.02 -9.07
C LEU A 158 -16.90 15.28 -8.19
N ALA A 159 -17.80 16.22 -8.47
CA ALA A 159 -17.92 17.47 -7.71
C ALA A 159 -18.21 17.26 -6.21
N HIS A 160 -18.62 16.06 -5.81
CA HIS A 160 -18.97 15.69 -4.44
C HIS A 160 -17.96 14.70 -3.82
N ALA A 161 -16.87 14.37 -4.53
CA ALA A 161 -15.80 13.57 -3.96
C ALA A 161 -15.06 14.41 -2.91
N ASP A 162 -15.15 14.02 -1.65
CA ASP A 162 -14.34 14.59 -0.58
C ASP A 162 -12.91 14.04 -0.70
N LEU A 163 -12.13 14.66 -1.59
CA LEU A 163 -10.74 14.28 -1.86
C LEU A 163 -9.86 14.47 -0.62
N GLU A 164 -10.23 15.37 0.29
CA GLU A 164 -9.47 15.61 1.51
C GLU A 164 -9.70 14.48 2.53
N GLU A 165 -10.95 14.12 2.79
CA GLU A 165 -11.26 13.00 3.68
C GLU A 165 -10.73 11.68 3.11
N MET A 166 -10.93 11.44 1.81
CA MET A 166 -10.40 10.25 1.15
C MET A 166 -8.87 10.22 1.20
N GLY A 167 -8.22 11.35 0.89
CA GLY A 167 -6.77 11.48 0.93
C GLY A 167 -6.21 11.24 2.33
N LEU A 168 -6.86 11.76 3.37
CA LEU A 168 -6.49 11.53 4.76
C LEU A 168 -6.56 10.04 5.13
N ARG A 169 -7.67 9.38 4.83
CA ARG A 169 -7.88 7.97 5.15
C ARG A 169 -6.90 7.05 4.41
N LEU A 170 -6.58 7.36 3.15
CA LEU A 170 -5.61 6.61 2.35
C LEU A 170 -4.17 6.85 2.80
N THR A 171 -3.85 8.09 3.19
CA THR A 171 -2.57 8.43 3.82
C THR A 171 -2.38 7.63 5.10
N GLU A 172 -3.37 7.63 6.00
CA GLU A 172 -3.32 6.85 7.24
C GLU A 172 -3.06 5.35 6.95
N ALA A 173 -3.80 4.79 5.99
CA ALA A 173 -3.68 3.38 5.65
C ALA A 173 -2.33 3.01 5.01
N VAL A 174 -1.83 3.82 4.07
CA VAL A 174 -0.51 3.60 3.45
C VAL A 174 0.60 3.71 4.49
N MET A 175 0.54 4.74 5.34
CA MET A 175 1.54 4.93 6.39
C MET A 175 1.51 3.79 7.41
N PHE A 176 0.33 3.31 7.78
CA PHE A 176 0.18 2.15 8.66
C PHE A 176 0.78 0.89 8.01
N LEU A 177 0.47 0.61 6.74
CA LEU A 177 1.06 -0.53 6.03
C LEU A 177 2.58 -0.44 5.93
N ALA A 178 3.12 0.73 5.61
CA ALA A 178 4.54 0.95 5.43
C ALA A 178 5.32 0.87 6.76
N HIS A 179 4.83 1.50 7.83
CA HIS A 179 5.57 1.59 9.09
C HIS A 179 5.25 0.46 10.05
N GLU A 180 3.98 0.13 10.24
CA GLU A 180 3.56 -0.85 11.24
C GLU A 180 3.67 -2.27 10.68
N VAL A 181 3.02 -2.54 9.55
CA VAL A 181 2.99 -3.90 8.98
C VAL A 181 4.35 -4.28 8.39
N CYS A 182 4.85 -3.51 7.42
CA CYS A 182 6.13 -3.80 6.79
C CYS A 182 7.29 -3.68 7.80
N GLY A 183 7.23 -2.74 8.75
CA GLY A 183 8.21 -2.63 9.82
C GLY A 183 8.21 -3.86 10.75
N ALA A 184 7.04 -4.37 11.15
CA ALA A 184 6.95 -5.58 11.96
C ALA A 184 7.49 -6.82 11.22
N LEU A 185 7.13 -6.99 9.95
CA LEU A 185 7.62 -8.10 9.11
C LEU A 185 9.14 -8.01 8.86
N THR A 186 9.67 -6.79 8.68
CA THR A 186 11.11 -6.58 8.52
C THR A 186 11.86 -6.93 9.81
N ARG A 187 11.36 -6.50 10.98
CA ARG A 187 11.93 -6.88 12.27
C ARG A 187 11.88 -8.40 12.49
N TYR A 188 10.78 -9.03 12.10
CA TYR A 188 10.65 -10.49 12.14
C TYR A 188 11.75 -11.17 11.32
N LEU A 189 11.95 -10.75 10.07
CA LEU A 189 13.01 -11.27 9.21
C LEU A 189 14.41 -11.00 9.77
N ALA A 190 14.64 -9.87 10.44
CA ALA A 190 15.93 -9.60 11.07
C ALA A 190 16.23 -10.55 12.24
N LEU A 191 15.19 -11.01 12.95
CA LEU A 191 15.33 -11.91 14.10
C LEU A 191 15.36 -13.40 13.72
N HIS A 192 14.70 -13.77 12.62
CA HIS A 192 14.47 -15.17 12.22
C HIS A 192 15.02 -15.53 10.84
N GLY A 193 15.57 -14.56 10.10
CA GLY A 193 16.04 -14.72 8.72
C GLY A 193 17.52 -15.06 8.56
N GLU A 194 18.27 -15.25 9.65
CA GLU A 194 19.60 -15.86 9.62
C GLU A 194 19.48 -17.36 9.90
N ALA A 195 19.23 -18.15 8.84
CA ALA A 195 19.46 -19.60 8.80
C ALA A 195 19.79 -20.05 7.37
#